data_AF-A0A6G3BA55-F1
#
_entry.id   AF-A0A6G3BA55-F1
#
_cell.length_a   1.000
_cell.length_b   1.000
_cell.length_c   1.000
_cell.angle_alpha   90.00
_cell.angle_beta   90.00
_cell.angle_gamma   90.00
#
_symmetry.space_group_name_H-M   'P 1'
#
loop_
_entity.id
_entity.type
_entity.pdbx_description
1 polymer ?
#
loop_
_entity_poly.entity_id
_entity_poly.type
_entity_poly.pdbx_seq_one_letter_code
_entity_poly.pdbx_strand_id
1 'polypeptide(L)'
;MTTATHSHPCAHSTEAGTFPSGPEFPAVWRELLAESAAWTEVDIATYLRTWCGRSPAEVAARFAGVNHIGVYLGDYASDEEVFRWHSYLEGLRRDGELTGVEMGPSYISPRQYGTPGWWLSVSLPDGRVIETFTCRHFGAWTGRPVAERRRLMSHVALEVSTAEDVREVLAGLEGGIAHVEAIAYTEADEVGHTYGHLRNNVTRSVLEIVHDAGTKDGPADNGSAAGADGEGVTPRGEV
;
A
#
# COMPACT_ATOMS: atom_id res chain seq x y z
N MET A 1 14.94 25.14 -4.55
CA MET A 1 14.34 23.83 -4.88
C MET A 1 15.05 22.79 -4.06
N THR A 2 14.51 22.45 -2.90
CA THR A 2 14.95 21.32 -2.08
C THR A 2 14.44 20.07 -2.80
N THR A 3 15.31 19.46 -3.62
CA THR A 3 15.07 18.11 -4.14
C THR A 3 14.96 17.18 -2.95
N ALA A 4 13.77 16.68 -2.72
CA ALA A 4 13.51 15.73 -1.66
C ALA A 4 14.42 14.49 -1.89
N THR A 5 15.29 14.22 -0.92
CA THR A 5 16.33 13.17 -0.90
C THR A 5 15.75 11.77 -0.66
N HIS A 6 14.45 11.57 -0.87
CA HIS A 6 13.78 10.36 -0.43
C HIS A 6 14.13 9.18 -1.34
N SER A 7 14.84 8.20 -0.77
CA SER A 7 15.02 6.90 -1.40
C SER A 7 13.85 5.93 -1.11
N HIS A 8 13.08 6.22 -0.07
CA HIS A 8 11.91 5.47 0.40
C HIS A 8 11.14 6.34 1.43
N PRO A 9 9.83 6.14 1.59
CA PRO A 9 9.06 6.86 2.59
C PRO A 9 9.40 6.42 4.01
N CYS A 10 9.26 7.34 4.98
CA CYS A 10 9.46 7.01 6.39
C CYS A 10 8.78 7.98 7.38
N ALA A 11 8.50 7.50 8.59
CA ALA A 11 8.14 8.32 9.75
C ALA A 11 9.25 8.27 10.83
N HIS A 12 9.31 9.24 11.75
CA HIS A 12 10.35 9.28 12.80
C HIS A 12 10.11 8.26 13.90
N SER A 13 8.86 7.91 14.20
CA SER A 13 8.51 6.82 15.14
C SER A 13 9.26 5.52 14.84
N THR A 14 9.62 5.34 13.58
CA THR A 14 10.29 4.17 13.05
C THR A 14 11.79 4.15 13.36
N GLU A 15 12.40 5.26 13.78
CA GLU A 15 13.83 5.34 14.16
C GLU A 15 14.16 4.51 15.40
N ALA A 16 13.23 4.45 16.35
CA ALA A 16 13.33 3.57 17.50
C ALA A 16 13.09 2.09 17.12
N GLY A 17 12.39 1.84 16.00
CA GLY A 17 12.00 0.51 15.54
C GLY A 17 10.95 -0.17 16.41
N THR A 18 10.37 0.57 17.36
CA THR A 18 9.28 0.16 18.23
C THR A 18 7.98 0.75 17.72
N PHE A 19 6.91 -0.03 17.75
CA PHE A 19 5.59 0.44 17.38
C PHE A 19 5.13 1.57 18.31
N PRO A 20 4.49 2.65 17.80
CA PRO A 20 4.08 3.77 18.64
C PRO A 20 3.05 3.37 19.70
N SER A 21 3.09 4.08 20.81
CA SER A 21 2.11 4.02 21.87
C SER A 21 0.95 5.00 21.63
N GLY A 22 -0.17 4.78 22.33
CA GLY A 22 -1.38 5.61 22.19
C GLY A 22 -1.13 7.12 22.26
N PRO A 23 -0.37 7.64 23.25
CA PRO A 23 -0.04 9.06 23.34
C PRO A 23 0.75 9.61 22.14
N GLU A 24 1.46 8.76 21.39
CA GLU A 24 2.28 9.15 20.24
C GLU A 24 1.48 9.18 18.93
N PHE A 25 0.33 8.51 18.86
CA PHE A 25 -0.48 8.37 17.64
C PHE A 25 -0.77 9.70 16.92
N PRO A 26 -1.16 10.80 17.58
CA PRO A 26 -1.41 12.06 16.88
C PRO A 26 -0.15 12.67 16.25
N ALA A 27 1.01 12.48 16.87
CA ALA A 27 2.27 12.95 16.31
C ALA A 27 2.67 12.11 15.10
N VAL A 28 2.60 10.79 15.21
CA VAL A 28 2.88 9.85 14.13
C VAL A 28 1.95 10.08 12.94
N TRP A 29 0.65 10.30 13.19
CA TRP A 29 -0.30 10.58 12.13
C TRP A 29 0.05 11.85 11.34
N ARG A 30 0.44 12.94 12.02
CA ARG A 30 0.91 14.15 11.34
C ARG A 30 2.16 13.92 10.51
N GLU A 31 3.08 13.09 10.99
CA GLU A 31 4.28 12.72 10.21
C GLU A 31 3.91 11.92 8.97
N LEU A 32 3.00 10.95 9.07
CA LEU A 32 2.51 10.18 7.92
C LEU A 32 1.84 11.08 6.88
N LEU A 33 1.01 12.05 7.32
CA LEU A 33 0.39 13.03 6.42
C LEU A 33 1.42 13.89 5.69
N ALA A 34 2.45 14.35 6.41
CA ALA A 34 3.52 15.17 5.84
C ALA A 34 4.39 14.36 4.86
N GLU A 35 4.73 13.13 5.21
CA GLU A 35 5.48 12.22 4.33
C GLU A 35 4.66 11.93 3.06
N SER A 36 3.39 11.54 3.20
CA SER A 36 2.49 11.30 2.06
C SER A 36 2.40 12.52 1.13
N ALA A 37 2.31 13.73 1.68
CA ALA A 37 2.27 14.96 0.89
C ALA A 37 3.60 15.24 0.17
N ALA A 38 4.74 14.86 0.75
CA ALA A 38 6.04 15.01 0.09
C ALA A 38 6.20 14.11 -1.15
N TRP A 39 5.45 13.00 -1.19
CA TRP A 39 5.50 12.04 -2.29
C TRP A 39 4.57 12.37 -3.48
N THR A 40 3.61 13.29 -3.34
CA THR A 40 2.69 13.62 -4.45
C THR A 40 3.37 14.36 -5.61
N GLU A 41 4.43 15.13 -5.32
CA GLU A 41 5.14 15.95 -6.30
C GLU A 41 6.46 15.32 -6.77
N VAL A 42 6.64 14.02 -6.57
CA VAL A 42 7.89 13.33 -6.91
C VAL A 42 8.02 13.16 -8.43
N ASP A 43 9.16 13.60 -8.97
CA ASP A 43 9.58 13.24 -10.32
C ASP A 43 9.96 11.75 -10.37
N ILE A 44 9.03 10.93 -10.85
CA ILE A 44 9.15 9.47 -10.97
C ILE A 44 10.39 9.08 -11.76
N ALA A 45 10.72 9.78 -12.85
CA ALA A 45 11.88 9.45 -13.67
C ALA A 45 13.18 9.68 -12.89
N THR A 46 13.25 10.77 -12.11
CA THR A 46 14.38 11.05 -11.22
C THR A 46 14.46 10.08 -10.05
N TYR A 47 13.33 9.72 -9.44
CA TYR A 47 13.25 8.72 -8.39
C TYR A 47 13.76 7.36 -8.88
N LEU A 48 13.21 6.84 -9.98
CA LEU A 48 13.62 5.56 -10.56
C LEU A 48 15.07 5.55 -10.98
N ARG A 49 15.59 6.65 -11.56
CA ARG A 49 17.02 6.76 -11.88
C ARG A 49 17.90 6.63 -10.63
N THR A 50 17.47 7.23 -9.53
CA THR A 50 18.19 7.17 -8.25
C THR A 50 18.11 5.78 -7.64
N TRP A 51 16.92 5.18 -7.62
CA TRP A 51 16.67 3.86 -7.06
C TRP A 51 17.34 2.74 -7.86
N CYS A 52 17.35 2.83 -9.20
CA CYS A 52 17.99 1.86 -10.10
C CYS A 52 19.51 2.08 -10.28
N GLY A 53 20.01 3.26 -9.92
CA GLY A 53 21.38 3.70 -10.24
C GLY A 53 21.65 3.99 -11.73
N ARG A 54 20.61 3.95 -12.59
CA ARG A 54 20.65 4.24 -14.03
C ARG A 54 19.27 4.67 -14.51
N SER A 55 19.17 5.36 -15.65
CA SER A 55 17.87 5.78 -16.21
C SER A 55 17.13 4.59 -16.84
N PRO A 56 15.94 4.20 -16.34
CA PRO A 56 15.10 3.19 -16.96
C PRO A 56 14.01 3.88 -17.81
N ALA A 57 14.42 4.75 -18.75
CA ALA A 57 13.51 5.71 -19.41
C ALA A 57 12.28 5.05 -20.07
N GLU A 58 12.44 3.88 -20.67
CA GLU A 58 11.34 3.12 -21.29
C GLU A 58 10.31 2.62 -20.28
N VAL A 59 10.74 2.32 -19.06
CA VAL A 59 9.88 1.90 -17.95
C VAL A 59 9.25 3.11 -17.27
N ALA A 60 10.02 4.20 -17.08
CA ALA A 60 9.55 5.41 -16.44
C ALA A 60 8.33 6.04 -17.13
N ALA A 61 8.24 5.92 -18.46
CA ALA A 61 7.12 6.45 -19.25
C ALA A 61 5.79 5.72 -19.05
N ARG A 62 5.79 4.54 -18.40
CA ARG A 62 4.57 3.74 -18.14
C ARG A 62 3.84 4.15 -16.86
N PHE A 63 4.45 4.98 -16.01
CA PHE A 63 3.87 5.36 -14.73
C PHE A 63 2.97 6.59 -14.85
N ALA A 64 1.79 6.51 -14.22
CA ALA A 64 0.82 7.60 -14.15
C ALA A 64 1.03 8.51 -12.93
N GLY A 65 1.68 8.00 -11.87
CA GLY A 65 1.77 8.70 -10.61
C GLY A 65 2.24 7.82 -9.46
N VAL A 66 2.25 8.39 -8.26
CA VAL A 66 2.29 7.63 -7.01
C VAL A 66 0.86 7.17 -6.69
N ASN A 67 0.67 5.87 -6.47
CA ASN A 67 -0.60 5.31 -6.02
C ASN A 67 -0.76 5.53 -4.49
N HIS A 68 0.22 5.05 -3.72
CA HIS A 68 0.26 5.21 -2.27
C HIS A 68 1.70 5.17 -1.74
N ILE A 69 1.86 5.46 -0.45
CA ILE A 69 3.09 5.18 0.28
C ILE A 69 2.84 4.10 1.34
N GLY A 70 3.75 3.14 1.45
CA GLY A 70 3.81 2.17 2.54
C GLY A 70 4.84 2.60 3.57
N VAL A 71 4.44 2.72 4.84
CA VAL A 71 5.33 3.12 5.93
C VAL A 71 5.38 2.06 7.01
N TYR A 72 6.58 1.56 7.32
CA TYR A 72 6.80 0.66 8.44
C TYR A 72 6.71 1.41 9.77
N LEU A 73 5.73 1.14 10.63
CA LEU A 73 5.54 1.85 11.91
C LEU A 73 6.34 1.29 13.09
N GLY A 74 7.09 0.20 12.89
CA GLY A 74 7.87 -0.42 13.96
C GLY A 74 7.38 -1.80 14.37
N ASP A 75 8.06 -2.36 15.37
CA ASP A 75 7.73 -3.67 15.93
C ASP A 75 6.69 -3.58 17.04
N TYR A 76 5.60 -4.33 16.90
CA TYR A 76 4.63 -4.51 17.98
C TYR A 76 4.96 -5.74 18.83
N ALA A 77 4.65 -5.66 20.12
CA ALA A 77 4.80 -6.75 21.08
C ALA A 77 3.50 -7.58 21.19
N SER A 78 2.34 -6.95 21.04
CA SER A 78 1.03 -7.61 21.05
C SER A 78 0.07 -7.03 20.00
N ASP A 79 -0.85 -7.86 19.51
CA ASP A 79 -1.85 -7.43 18.52
C ASP A 79 -2.78 -6.32 19.09
N GLU A 80 -2.90 -6.21 20.41
CA GLU A 80 -3.63 -5.12 21.07
C GLU A 80 -3.05 -3.74 20.72
N GLU A 81 -1.73 -3.63 20.56
CA GLU A 81 -1.10 -2.35 20.18
C GLU A 81 -1.58 -1.92 18.79
N VAL A 82 -1.59 -2.86 17.85
CA VAL A 82 -2.08 -2.64 16.48
C VAL A 82 -3.57 -2.29 16.49
N PHE A 83 -4.38 -2.99 17.28
CA PHE A 83 -5.81 -2.70 17.38
C PHE A 83 -6.10 -1.33 18.01
N ARG A 84 -5.26 -0.84 18.92
CA ARG A 84 -5.36 0.54 19.43
C ARG A 84 -5.06 1.56 18.34
N TRP A 85 -4.06 1.32 17.51
CA TRP A 85 -3.76 2.18 16.36
C TRP A 85 -4.92 2.18 15.35
N HIS A 86 -5.44 1.01 15.00
CA HIS A 86 -6.63 0.89 14.15
C HIS A 86 -7.84 1.64 14.74
N SER A 87 -8.09 1.50 16.04
CA SER A 87 -9.18 2.20 16.73
C SER A 87 -9.03 3.73 16.70
N TYR A 88 -7.79 4.22 16.80
CA TYR A 88 -7.46 5.64 16.64
C TYR A 88 -7.78 6.13 15.22
N LEU A 89 -7.33 5.42 14.18
CA LEU A 89 -7.65 5.74 12.78
C LEU A 89 -9.16 5.70 12.51
N GLU A 90 -9.87 4.70 13.02
CA GLU A 90 -11.33 4.62 12.95
C GLU A 90 -12.02 5.80 13.66
N GLY A 91 -11.40 6.38 14.69
CA GLY A 91 -11.83 7.64 15.30
C GLY A 91 -11.76 8.80 14.31
N LEU A 92 -10.60 8.98 13.67
CA LEU A 92 -10.39 10.01 12.65
C LEU A 92 -11.36 9.85 11.46
N ARG A 93 -11.64 8.62 11.04
CA ARG A 93 -12.64 8.33 10.01
C ARG A 93 -14.04 8.77 10.44
N ARG A 94 -14.45 8.48 11.68
CA ARG A 94 -15.75 8.92 12.23
C ARG A 94 -15.86 10.43 12.34
N ASP A 95 -14.75 11.11 12.59
CA ASP A 95 -14.68 12.58 12.65
C ASP A 95 -14.60 13.24 11.25
N GLY A 96 -14.57 12.43 10.18
CA GLY A 96 -14.57 12.89 8.79
C GLY A 96 -13.18 13.30 8.26
N GLU A 97 -12.11 13.02 9.02
CA GLU A 97 -10.74 13.30 8.58
C GLU A 97 -10.23 12.27 7.56
N LEU A 98 -10.79 11.05 7.57
CA LEU A 98 -10.48 9.95 6.66
C LEU A 98 -11.74 9.49 5.92
N THR A 99 -11.58 8.99 4.70
CA THR A 99 -12.67 8.41 3.91
C THR A 99 -12.75 6.89 4.05
N GLY A 100 -11.64 6.23 4.36
CA GLY A 100 -11.56 4.78 4.50
C GLY A 100 -10.44 4.34 5.43
N VAL A 101 -10.67 3.24 6.15
CA VAL A 101 -9.67 2.54 6.95
C VAL A 101 -9.90 1.05 6.76
N GLU A 102 -8.87 0.35 6.31
CA GLU A 102 -8.85 -1.10 6.15
C GLU A 102 -7.69 -1.70 6.95
N MET A 103 -7.85 -2.94 7.39
CA MET A 103 -6.82 -3.65 8.15
C MET A 103 -6.85 -5.14 7.82
N GLY A 104 -5.67 -5.74 7.72
CA GLY A 104 -5.51 -7.17 7.53
C GLY A 104 -4.12 -7.67 7.93
N PRO A 105 -3.92 -8.99 7.96
CA PRO A 105 -2.58 -9.54 8.13
C PRO A 105 -1.70 -9.13 6.94
N SER A 106 -0.47 -8.71 7.21
CA SER A 106 0.51 -8.45 6.16
C SER A 106 0.90 -9.77 5.51
N TYR A 107 0.67 -9.92 4.20
CA TYR A 107 1.08 -11.11 3.46
C TYR A 107 2.60 -11.17 3.23
N ILE A 108 3.22 -10.00 2.99
CA ILE A 108 4.65 -9.91 2.68
C ILE A 108 5.54 -10.18 3.90
N SER A 109 5.13 -9.73 5.10
CA SER A 109 5.91 -9.88 6.34
C SER A 109 6.29 -11.33 6.67
N PRO A 110 5.34 -12.28 6.78
CA PRO A 110 5.68 -13.67 7.10
C PRO A 110 6.41 -14.35 5.95
N ARG A 111 6.01 -14.09 4.70
CA ARG A 111 6.57 -14.75 3.51
C ARG A 111 8.03 -14.34 3.24
N GLN A 112 8.35 -13.06 3.39
CA GLN A 112 9.67 -12.52 3.07
C GLN A 112 10.60 -12.43 4.28
N TYR A 113 10.05 -12.17 5.46
CA TYR A 113 10.84 -11.82 6.64
C TYR A 113 10.65 -12.80 7.82
N GLY A 114 9.78 -13.80 7.67
CA GLY A 114 9.58 -14.84 8.68
C GLY A 114 8.98 -14.31 9.99
N THR A 115 8.31 -13.16 9.94
CA THR A 115 7.63 -12.55 11.10
C THR A 115 6.17 -12.25 10.77
N PRO A 116 5.22 -12.52 11.68
CA PRO A 116 3.86 -12.01 11.55
C PRO A 116 3.86 -10.48 11.42
N GLY A 117 2.86 -9.95 10.74
CA GLY A 117 2.70 -8.50 10.62
C GLY A 117 1.28 -8.12 10.31
N TRP A 118 0.99 -6.83 10.48
CA TRP A 118 -0.28 -6.22 10.11
C TRP A 118 -0.07 -5.14 9.06
N TRP A 119 -1.04 -5.03 8.18
CA TRP A 119 -1.19 -4.00 7.17
C TRP A 119 -2.46 -3.21 7.48
N LEU A 120 -2.39 -1.89 7.35
CA LEU A 120 -3.54 -1.02 7.38
C LEU A 120 -3.46 -0.05 6.20
N SER A 121 -4.56 0.13 5.48
CA SER A 121 -4.70 1.14 4.43
C SER A 121 -5.64 2.25 4.87
N VAL A 122 -5.24 3.49 4.61
CA VAL A 122 -5.96 4.70 5.01
C VAL A 122 -6.17 5.58 3.79
N SER A 123 -7.44 5.83 3.48
CA SER A 123 -7.85 6.71 2.38
C SER A 123 -8.16 8.11 2.90
N LEU A 124 -7.58 9.12 2.25
CA LEU A 124 -7.77 10.53 2.57
C LEU A 124 -8.84 11.18 1.67
N PRO A 125 -9.48 12.28 2.11
CA PRO A 125 -10.45 13.01 1.31
C PRO A 125 -9.90 13.59 0.00
N ASP A 126 -8.59 13.82 -0.08
CA ASP A 126 -7.90 14.32 -1.29
C ASP A 126 -7.51 13.19 -2.27
N GLY A 127 -7.93 11.95 -2.01
CA GLY A 127 -7.68 10.79 -2.85
C GLY A 127 -6.33 10.11 -2.63
N ARG A 128 -5.47 10.63 -1.74
CA ARG A 128 -4.25 9.95 -1.34
C ARG A 128 -4.55 8.72 -0.49
N VAL A 129 -3.69 7.72 -0.62
CA VAL A 129 -3.71 6.52 0.22
C VAL A 129 -2.39 6.41 0.97
N ILE A 130 -2.49 6.05 2.25
CA ILE A 130 -1.34 5.75 3.12
C ILE A 130 -1.52 4.34 3.64
N GLU A 131 -0.53 3.50 3.38
CA GLU A 131 -0.44 2.19 3.98
C GLU A 131 0.55 2.18 5.14
N THR A 132 0.22 1.46 6.19
CA THR A 132 1.10 1.26 7.33
C THR A 132 1.35 -0.22 7.55
N PHE A 133 2.62 -0.55 7.78
CA PHE A 133 3.07 -1.91 8.00
C PHE A 133 3.69 -2.03 9.38
N THR A 134 3.34 -3.11 10.08
CA THR A 134 3.90 -3.39 11.41
C THR A 134 4.30 -4.85 11.46
N CYS A 135 5.41 -5.14 12.11
CA CYS A 135 5.90 -6.50 12.25
C CYS A 135 5.88 -6.89 13.72
N ARG A 136 5.63 -8.16 14.02
CA ARG A 136 5.79 -8.62 15.39
C ARG A 136 7.27 -8.61 15.73
N HIS A 137 7.60 -8.23 16.97
CA HIS A 137 8.95 -8.41 17.51
C HIS A 137 9.25 -9.90 17.73
N PHE A 138 9.57 -10.63 16.65
CA PHE A 138 9.67 -12.08 16.65
C PHE A 138 10.74 -12.63 15.70
N GLY A 139 11.36 -13.75 16.08
CA GLY A 139 12.23 -14.53 15.18
C GLY A 139 13.47 -13.78 14.69
N ALA A 140 13.94 -14.13 13.49
CA ALA A 140 15.14 -13.52 12.90
C ALA A 140 14.96 -12.04 12.54
N TRP A 141 13.73 -11.56 12.45
CA TRP A 141 13.42 -10.16 12.17
C TRP A 141 14.01 -9.22 13.23
N THR A 142 13.97 -9.61 14.51
CA THR A 142 14.48 -8.79 15.62
C THR A 142 16.00 -8.59 15.57
N GLY A 143 16.72 -9.47 14.88
CA GLY A 143 18.16 -9.36 14.67
C GLY A 143 18.56 -8.35 13.59
N ARG A 144 17.60 -7.84 12.80
CA ARG A 144 17.88 -6.85 11.75
C ARG A 144 17.96 -5.44 12.32
N PRO A 145 18.94 -4.62 11.88
CA PRO A 145 18.99 -3.20 12.24
C PRO A 145 17.68 -2.48 11.90
N VAL A 146 17.25 -1.54 12.75
CA VAL A 146 16.02 -0.76 12.55
C VAL A 146 15.98 -0.10 11.16
N ALA A 147 17.09 0.50 10.75
CA ALA A 147 17.21 1.13 9.44
C ALA A 147 17.03 0.15 8.28
N GLU A 148 17.45 -1.11 8.44
CA GLU A 148 17.22 -2.14 7.42
C GLU A 148 15.74 -2.54 7.38
N ARG A 149 15.14 -2.78 8.55
CA ARG A 149 13.71 -3.12 8.67
C ARG A 149 12.80 -2.07 8.04
N ARG A 150 13.09 -0.79 8.28
CA ARG A 150 12.41 0.34 7.64
C ARG A 150 12.45 0.27 6.11
N ARG A 151 13.62 0.02 5.53
CA ARG A 151 13.79 -0.03 4.07
C ARG A 151 13.09 -1.24 3.45
N LEU A 152 13.07 -2.36 4.17
CA LEU A 152 12.44 -3.60 3.72
C LEU A 152 10.90 -3.56 3.75
N MET A 153 10.32 -2.73 4.62
CA MET A 153 8.87 -2.67 4.85
C MET A 153 8.22 -1.36 4.38
N SER A 154 9.01 -0.30 4.17
CA SER A 154 8.50 0.97 3.62
C SER A 154 8.82 1.07 2.13
N HIS A 155 7.89 1.58 1.35
CA HIS A 155 7.99 1.65 -0.10
C HIS A 155 7.07 2.72 -0.66
N VAL A 156 7.35 3.16 -1.88
CA VAL A 156 6.39 3.89 -2.70
C VAL A 156 5.76 2.91 -3.68
N ALA A 157 4.46 3.03 -3.88
CA ALA A 157 3.73 2.33 -4.93
C ALA A 157 3.52 3.26 -6.12
N LEU A 158 3.93 2.82 -7.31
CA LEU A 158 3.77 3.57 -8.54
C LEU A 158 2.67 2.96 -9.41
N GLU A 159 1.77 3.82 -9.88
CA GLU A 159 0.61 3.42 -10.68
C GLU A 159 1.01 3.22 -12.15
N VAL A 160 0.54 2.14 -12.76
CA VAL A 160 0.57 1.90 -14.21
C VAL A 160 -0.84 1.73 -14.77
N SER A 161 -1.00 2.01 -16.06
CA SER A 161 -2.34 2.09 -16.67
C SER A 161 -3.03 0.74 -16.90
N THR A 162 -2.27 -0.36 -16.96
CA THR A 162 -2.83 -1.69 -17.23
C THR A 162 -2.20 -2.77 -16.34
N ALA A 163 -2.95 -3.86 -16.11
CA ALA A 163 -2.41 -5.04 -15.42
C ALA A 163 -1.20 -5.65 -16.16
N GLU A 164 -1.17 -5.58 -17.49
CA GLU A 164 -0.04 -6.06 -18.29
C GLU A 164 1.22 -5.22 -18.03
N ASP A 165 1.07 -3.89 -17.89
CA ASP A 165 2.19 -3.00 -17.59
C ASP A 165 2.88 -3.39 -16.28
N VAL A 166 2.13 -3.86 -15.27
CA VAL A 166 2.73 -4.32 -14.00
C VAL A 166 3.76 -5.41 -14.28
N ARG A 167 3.36 -6.44 -15.02
CA ARG A 167 4.24 -7.56 -15.36
C ARG A 167 5.41 -7.13 -16.24
N GLU A 168 5.18 -6.27 -17.23
CA GLU A 168 6.25 -5.77 -18.11
C GLU A 168 7.29 -4.95 -17.35
N VAL A 169 6.84 -4.07 -16.47
CA VAL A 169 7.70 -3.23 -15.62
C VAL A 169 8.53 -4.10 -14.68
N LEU A 170 7.91 -5.08 -14.01
CA LEU A 170 8.61 -6.02 -13.13
C LEU A 170 9.71 -6.77 -13.89
N ALA A 171 9.37 -7.38 -15.02
CA ALA A 171 10.31 -8.13 -15.85
C ALA A 171 11.44 -7.24 -16.41
N GLY A 172 11.11 -6.02 -16.84
CA GLY A 172 12.08 -5.08 -17.38
C GLY A 172 13.08 -4.59 -16.34
N LEU A 173 12.64 -4.33 -15.10
CA LEU A 173 13.51 -3.88 -14.02
C LEU A 173 14.38 -5.02 -13.47
N GLU A 174 13.79 -6.19 -13.20
CA GLU A 174 14.53 -7.36 -12.71
C GLU A 174 15.54 -7.89 -13.74
N GLY A 175 15.13 -8.04 -15.00
CA GLY A 175 16.02 -8.50 -16.08
C GLY A 175 17.07 -7.46 -16.49
N GLY A 176 16.79 -6.17 -16.30
CA GLY A 176 17.65 -5.08 -16.73
C GLY A 176 18.67 -4.60 -15.69
N ILE A 177 18.48 -4.93 -14.41
CA ILE A 177 19.26 -4.38 -13.29
C ILE A 177 19.66 -5.49 -12.32
N ALA A 178 20.94 -5.86 -12.32
CA ALA A 178 21.47 -7.04 -11.62
C ALA A 178 21.22 -7.08 -10.09
N HIS A 179 20.93 -5.96 -9.45
CA HIS A 179 20.67 -5.88 -8.01
C HIS A 179 19.18 -5.69 -7.67
N VAL A 180 18.30 -5.75 -8.66
CA VAL A 180 16.85 -5.67 -8.48
C VAL A 180 16.27 -7.08 -8.58
N GLU A 181 15.32 -7.39 -7.71
CA GLU A 181 14.69 -8.70 -7.60
C GLU A 181 13.18 -8.52 -7.37
N ALA A 182 12.35 -9.25 -8.12
CA ALA A 182 10.93 -9.31 -7.87
C ALA A 182 10.66 -10.26 -6.69
N ILE A 183 10.14 -9.70 -5.59
CA ILE A 183 9.91 -10.45 -4.35
C ILE A 183 8.45 -10.86 -4.15
N ALA A 184 7.52 -10.22 -4.86
CA ALA A 184 6.11 -10.58 -4.88
C ALA A 184 5.46 -10.16 -6.19
N TYR A 185 4.45 -10.93 -6.61
CA TYR A 185 3.52 -10.60 -7.68
C TYR A 185 2.17 -11.23 -7.35
N THR A 186 1.12 -10.44 -7.45
CA THR A 186 -0.27 -10.85 -7.27
C THR A 186 -1.05 -10.32 -8.45
N GLU A 187 -1.70 -11.23 -9.19
CA GLU A 187 -2.56 -10.90 -10.31
C GLU A 187 -4.01 -10.97 -9.87
N ALA A 188 -4.77 -9.90 -10.17
CA ALA A 188 -6.20 -9.79 -9.88
C ALA A 188 -6.56 -10.32 -8.49
N ASP A 189 -6.16 -9.60 -7.46
CA ASP A 189 -6.55 -9.93 -6.09
C ASP A 189 -8.08 -9.86 -5.90
N GLU A 190 -8.56 -10.07 -4.67
CA GLU A 190 -9.99 -10.17 -4.38
C GLU A 190 -10.80 -8.92 -4.76
N VAL A 191 -10.14 -7.78 -4.97
CA VAL A 191 -10.75 -6.50 -5.39
C VAL A 191 -10.34 -6.10 -6.82
N GLY A 192 -9.59 -6.95 -7.53
CA GLY A 192 -9.20 -6.76 -8.93
C GLY A 192 -7.91 -5.97 -9.12
N HIS A 193 -7.16 -5.68 -8.05
CA HIS A 193 -5.85 -5.04 -8.19
C HIS A 193 -4.82 -6.05 -8.72
N THR A 194 -3.91 -5.55 -9.55
CA THR A 194 -2.71 -6.30 -9.95
C THR A 194 -1.50 -5.53 -9.47
N TYR A 195 -0.62 -6.18 -8.71
CA TYR A 195 0.54 -5.50 -8.14
C TYR A 195 1.74 -6.43 -7.99
N GLY A 196 2.92 -5.82 -7.88
CA GLY A 196 4.14 -6.54 -7.57
C GLY A 196 5.20 -5.68 -6.92
N HIS A 197 6.08 -6.33 -6.16
CA HIS A 197 7.10 -5.69 -5.36
C HIS A 197 8.49 -6.04 -5.88
N LEU A 198 9.32 -5.02 -6.05
CA LEU A 198 10.74 -5.12 -6.40
C LEU A 198 11.58 -4.68 -5.21
N ARG A 199 12.65 -5.43 -4.92
CA ARG A 199 13.65 -5.05 -3.92
C ARG A 199 14.95 -4.67 -4.61
N ASN A 200 15.49 -3.49 -4.26
CA ASN A 200 16.88 -3.18 -4.52
C ASN A 200 17.75 -3.85 -3.43
N ASN A 201 18.55 -4.84 -3.81
CA ASN A 201 19.37 -5.63 -2.89
C ASN A 201 20.60 -4.89 -2.34
N VAL A 202 21.01 -3.77 -2.93
CA VAL A 202 22.09 -2.91 -2.42
C VAL A 202 21.57 -2.03 -1.30
N THR A 203 20.46 -1.32 -1.54
CA THR A 203 19.90 -0.37 -0.57
C THR A 203 18.98 -1.03 0.44
N ARG A 204 18.42 -2.20 0.10
CA ARG A 204 17.31 -2.90 0.78
C ARG A 204 15.98 -2.16 0.73
N SER A 205 15.81 -1.21 -0.18
CA SER A 205 14.54 -0.50 -0.39
C SER A 205 13.61 -1.27 -1.32
N VAL A 206 12.32 -1.15 -1.07
CA VAL A 206 11.26 -1.77 -1.86
C VAL A 206 10.55 -0.72 -2.71
N LEU A 207 10.13 -1.13 -3.90
CA LEU A 207 9.29 -0.40 -4.83
C LEU A 207 8.11 -1.30 -5.17
N GLU A 208 6.89 -0.77 -5.13
CA GLU A 208 5.71 -1.47 -5.58
C GLU A 208 5.22 -0.88 -6.90
N ILE A 209 4.75 -1.75 -7.79
CA ILE A 209 4.08 -1.40 -9.04
C ILE A 209 2.63 -1.86 -8.93
N VAL A 210 1.70 -0.95 -9.14
CA VAL A 210 0.26 -1.19 -8.94
C VAL A 210 -0.51 -0.81 -10.20
N HIS A 211 -1.47 -1.64 -10.55
CA HIS A 211 -2.58 -1.28 -11.39
C HIS A 211 -3.87 -1.43 -10.58
N ASP A 212 -4.53 -0.30 -10.34
CA ASP A 212 -5.88 -0.27 -9.81
C ASP A 212 -6.88 -0.26 -10.97
N ALA A 213 -7.57 -1.38 -11.18
CA ALA A 213 -8.60 -1.52 -12.22
C ALA A 213 -9.80 -0.58 -12.01
N GLY A 214 -9.86 0.10 -10.87
CA GLY A 214 -10.82 1.14 -10.54
C GLY A 214 -12.12 0.56 -10.00
N THR A 215 -12.39 0.86 -8.73
CA THR A 215 -13.71 1.32 -8.29
C THR A 215 -13.75 2.84 -8.27
N LYS A 216 -13.29 3.50 -9.35
CA LYS A 216 -13.36 4.97 -9.50
C LYS A 216 -14.67 5.48 -10.12
N ASP A 217 -15.67 4.62 -10.24
CA ASP A 217 -17.07 5.03 -10.41
C ASP A 217 -17.85 4.54 -9.18
N GLY A 218 -18.48 5.48 -8.46
CA GLY A 218 -19.31 5.19 -7.28
C GLY A 218 -20.48 4.24 -7.59
N PRO A 219 -21.24 3.82 -6.56
CA PRO A 219 -22.33 2.88 -6.77
C PRO A 219 -23.35 3.51 -7.73
N ALA A 220 -23.51 2.89 -8.90
CA ALA A 220 -24.70 3.08 -9.69
C ALA A 220 -25.89 2.67 -8.82
N ASP A 221 -26.77 3.64 -8.62
CA ASP A 221 -28.08 3.54 -8.04
C ASP A 221 -28.85 2.35 -8.65
N ASN A 222 -28.80 1.20 -7.99
CA ASN A 222 -29.71 0.10 -8.29
C ASN A 222 -30.92 0.26 -7.39
N GLY A 223 -31.74 1.25 -7.75
CA GLY A 223 -33.10 1.37 -7.29
C GLY A 223 -33.81 0.02 -7.39
N SER A 224 -34.47 -0.34 -6.29
CA SER A 224 -35.70 -1.12 -6.21
C SER A 224 -36.21 -1.68 -7.55
N ALA A 225 -35.99 -2.97 -7.78
CA ALA A 225 -36.92 -3.79 -8.54
C ALA A 225 -37.47 -4.87 -7.61
N ALA A 226 -38.53 -4.51 -6.88
CA ALA A 226 -39.46 -5.46 -6.32
C ALA A 226 -40.04 -6.33 -7.45
N GLY A 227 -40.25 -7.61 -7.12
CA GLY A 227 -40.48 -8.68 -8.07
C GLY A 227 -41.68 -8.52 -9.00
N ALA A 228 -41.56 -9.17 -10.16
CA ALA A 228 -42.65 -9.43 -11.07
C ALA A 228 -42.42 -10.78 -11.77
N ASP A 229 -42.35 -11.86 -11.00
CA ASP A 229 -42.56 -13.21 -11.51
C ASP A 229 -44.00 -13.60 -11.16
N GLY A 230 -44.87 -13.44 -12.15
CA GLY A 230 -46.28 -13.76 -12.07
C GLY A 230 -46.83 -13.92 -13.48
N GLU A 231 -46.38 -14.98 -14.16
CA GLU A 231 -46.98 -15.44 -15.41
C GLU A 231 -48.46 -15.71 -15.20
N GLY A 232 -49.31 -14.92 -15.86
CA GLY A 232 -50.70 -15.28 -16.11
C GLY A 232 -50.79 -16.08 -17.40
N VAL A 233 -51.51 -17.21 -17.37
CA VAL A 233 -52.84 -17.37 -18.00
C VAL A 233 -53.25 -18.86 -18.02
N THR A 234 -54.16 -19.19 -17.09
CA THR A 234 -55.42 -20.00 -17.14
C THR A 234 -55.50 -21.37 -17.86
N PRO A 235 -56.39 -22.26 -17.39
CA PRO A 235 -57.77 -22.24 -17.94
C PRO A 235 -58.91 -22.52 -16.93
N ARG A 236 -60.07 -21.93 -17.25
CA ARG A 236 -61.46 -22.44 -17.21
C ARG A 236 -61.94 -23.35 -16.05
N GLY A 237 -63.01 -22.86 -15.40
CA GLY A 237 -64.27 -23.60 -15.21
C GLY A 237 -64.39 -24.48 -13.96
N GLU A 238 -65.24 -24.09 -13.01
CA GLU A 238 -66.60 -24.61 -12.81
C GLU A 238 -67.22 -24.02 -11.52
N VAL A 239 -68.51 -23.69 -11.64
CA VAL A 239 -69.55 -23.29 -10.65
C VAL A 239 -69.42 -21.92 -9.97
#